data_AF-A0A6M0A8U5-F1
#
_entry.id   AF-A0A6M0A8U5-F1
#
_cell.length_a   1.000
_cell.length_b   1.000
_cell.length_c   1.000
_cell.angle_alpha   90.00
_cell.angle_beta   90.00
_cell.angle_gamma   90.00
#
_symmetry.space_group_name_H-M   'P 1'
#
loop_
_entity.id
_entity.type
_entity.pdbx_description
1 polymer ?
#
loop_
_entity_poly.entity_id
_entity_poly.type
_entity_poly.pdbx_seq_one_letter_code
_entity_poly.pdbx_strand_id
1 'polypeptide(L)'
;PQATPTPTPKGTPLSIEELEKVLTTAPEITDPTELRYIQRSLQKRIFRAWGNREQFAGNLNYQVSVGRDGAILGYKPVKGTPLDGAEQTPLPELLYTKTTGNIATQEPIAQFQVLFKQGEDEGILEISPWNGYMGKITLGPEITDIAVINDLKGKVSQKIRDSWNKTSSYPKDLTYRVAVTEEGIIADYEAIDKESWDYSQETPLERLIKPAAAGIGGEGTGLVPQKPLGHFRVVFKTNGELDVSPYRSKQ
;
A
#
# COMPACT_ATOMS: atom_id res chain seq x y z
N PRO A 1 24.51 34.99 -13.63
CA PRO A 1 23.04 34.91 -13.52
C PRO A 1 22.60 33.45 -13.30
N GLN A 2 22.29 33.10 -12.05
CA GLN A 2 21.81 31.79 -11.66
C GLN A 2 20.27 31.81 -11.75
N ALA A 3 19.70 30.91 -12.54
CA ALA A 3 18.25 30.80 -12.70
C ALA A 3 17.64 30.30 -11.38
N THR A 4 16.75 31.09 -10.79
CA THR A 4 15.93 30.70 -9.66
C THR A 4 14.93 29.62 -10.12
N PRO A 5 14.78 28.48 -9.43
CA PRO A 5 13.75 27.51 -9.78
C PRO A 5 12.37 28.11 -9.52
N THR A 6 11.52 28.10 -10.55
CA THR A 6 10.09 28.46 -10.44
C THR A 6 9.41 27.52 -9.45
N PRO A 7 8.68 28.01 -8.43
CA PRO A 7 7.93 27.15 -7.54
C PRO A 7 6.83 26.43 -8.33
N THR A 8 6.88 25.09 -8.32
CA THR A 8 5.79 24.26 -8.82
C THR A 8 4.52 24.61 -8.01
N PRO A 9 3.38 24.89 -8.65
CA PRO A 9 2.15 25.21 -7.93
C PRO A 9 1.78 24.04 -7.02
N LYS A 10 1.75 24.29 -5.71
CA LYS A 10 1.27 23.35 -4.70
C LYS A 10 -0.24 23.26 -4.87
N GLY A 11 -0.76 22.07 -5.24
CA GLY A 11 -2.19 21.86 -5.40
C GLY A 11 -2.96 22.17 -4.12
N THR A 12 -4.25 22.49 -4.25
CA THR A 12 -5.12 22.76 -3.10
C THR A 12 -5.88 21.49 -2.70
N PRO A 13 -5.97 21.15 -1.41
CA PRO A 13 -6.87 20.10 -0.93
C PRO A 13 -8.33 20.36 -1.33
N LEU A 14 -9.17 19.32 -1.29
CA LEU A 14 -10.62 19.46 -1.42
C LEU A 14 -11.18 20.43 -0.37
N SER A 15 -12.14 21.29 -0.75
CA SER A 15 -12.92 22.04 0.24
C SER A 15 -13.82 21.08 1.04
N ILE A 16 -14.30 21.52 2.20
CA ILE A 16 -15.19 20.71 3.04
C ILE A 16 -16.47 20.36 2.27
N GLU A 17 -17.05 21.31 1.56
CA GLU A 17 -18.28 21.12 0.76
C GLU A 17 -18.06 20.13 -0.39
N GLU A 18 -16.89 20.20 -1.04
CA GLU A 18 -16.53 19.27 -2.11
C GLU A 18 -16.32 17.85 -1.57
N LEU A 19 -15.67 17.73 -0.41
CA LEU A 19 -15.48 16.45 0.26
C LEU A 19 -16.85 15.85 0.66
N GLU A 20 -17.73 16.62 1.31
CA GLU A 20 -19.08 16.17 1.66
C GLU A 20 -19.86 15.69 0.44
N LYS A 21 -19.78 16.43 -0.67
CA LYS A 21 -20.40 16.03 -1.92
C LYS A 21 -19.85 14.70 -2.43
N VAL A 22 -18.53 14.51 -2.46
CA VAL A 22 -17.91 13.24 -2.87
C VAL A 22 -18.36 12.10 -1.96
N LEU A 23 -18.33 12.30 -0.63
CA LEU A 23 -18.71 11.28 0.34
C LEU A 23 -20.17 10.84 0.27
N THR A 24 -21.06 11.71 -0.22
CA THR A 24 -22.51 11.42 -0.31
C THR A 24 -22.94 10.94 -1.70
N THR A 25 -22.13 11.14 -2.73
CA THR A 25 -22.51 10.84 -4.12
C THR A 25 -21.64 9.79 -4.81
N ALA A 26 -20.41 9.57 -4.35
CA ALA A 26 -19.51 8.58 -4.93
C ALA A 26 -19.98 7.16 -4.60
N PRO A 27 -19.94 6.22 -5.56
CA PRO A 27 -20.16 4.81 -5.28
C PRO A 27 -19.11 4.27 -4.27
N GLU A 28 -19.50 3.37 -3.39
CA GLU A 28 -18.54 2.70 -2.48
C GLU A 28 -17.85 1.54 -3.18
N ILE A 29 -16.53 1.43 -3.01
CA ILE A 29 -15.74 0.26 -3.40
C ILE A 29 -15.98 -0.83 -2.35
N THR A 30 -16.58 -1.93 -2.76
CA THR A 30 -16.90 -3.07 -1.88
C THR A 30 -16.22 -4.38 -2.28
N ASP A 31 -15.54 -4.43 -3.43
CA ASP A 31 -14.80 -5.62 -3.86
C ASP A 31 -13.66 -5.93 -2.85
N PRO A 32 -13.62 -7.13 -2.25
CA PRO A 32 -12.66 -7.44 -1.19
C PRO A 32 -11.21 -7.45 -1.69
N THR A 33 -10.98 -7.76 -2.96
CA THR A 33 -9.63 -7.75 -3.55
C THR A 33 -9.16 -6.31 -3.73
N GLU A 34 -10.00 -5.46 -4.34
CA GLU A 34 -9.74 -4.02 -4.51
C GLU A 34 -9.48 -3.34 -3.15
N LEU A 35 -10.34 -3.60 -2.15
CA LEU A 35 -10.16 -3.11 -0.79
C LEU A 35 -8.83 -3.55 -0.19
N ARG A 36 -8.38 -4.80 -0.39
CA ARG A 36 -7.10 -5.28 0.14
C ARG A 36 -5.91 -4.55 -0.49
N TYR A 37 -5.95 -4.30 -1.79
CA TYR A 37 -4.89 -3.55 -2.48
C TYR A 37 -4.86 -2.08 -2.01
N ILE A 38 -6.03 -1.44 -1.88
CA ILE A 38 -6.12 -0.06 -1.34
C ILE A 38 -5.65 -0.01 0.11
N GLN A 39 -6.05 -0.97 0.97
CA GLN A 39 -5.60 -1.04 2.36
C GLN A 39 -4.07 -1.09 2.46
N ARG A 40 -3.42 -1.95 1.67
CA ARG A 40 -1.96 -2.08 1.66
C ARG A 40 -1.27 -0.80 1.19
N SER A 41 -1.83 -0.14 0.17
CA SER A 41 -1.32 1.16 -0.31
C SER A 41 -1.47 2.24 0.75
N LEU A 42 -2.64 2.33 1.39
CA LEU A 42 -2.92 3.27 2.47
C LEU A 42 -1.97 3.05 3.65
N GLN A 43 -1.76 1.80 4.06
CA GLN A 43 -0.82 1.44 5.12
C GLN A 43 0.61 1.89 4.77
N LYS A 44 1.11 1.59 3.55
CA LYS A 44 2.43 2.04 3.09
C LYS A 44 2.55 3.56 3.12
N ARG A 45 1.54 4.28 2.64
CA ARG A 45 1.51 5.74 2.56
C ARG A 45 1.52 6.39 3.93
N ILE A 46 0.62 5.97 4.83
CA ILE A 46 0.56 6.50 6.20
C ILE A 46 1.84 6.19 6.94
N PHE A 47 2.31 4.95 6.89
CA PHE A 47 3.51 4.53 7.62
C PHE A 47 4.75 5.32 7.20
N ARG A 48 4.95 5.57 5.90
CA ARG A 48 6.09 6.37 5.40
C ARG A 48 6.05 7.83 5.85
N ALA A 49 4.86 8.39 6.00
CA ALA A 49 4.68 9.78 6.44
C ALA A 49 4.68 9.90 7.97
N TRP A 50 4.43 8.81 8.71
CA TRP A 50 4.32 8.84 10.16
C TRP A 50 5.71 8.83 10.83
N GLY A 51 6.40 9.97 10.79
CA GLY A 51 7.75 10.10 11.33
C GLY A 51 7.84 10.11 12.86
N ASN A 52 6.86 10.69 13.55
CA ASN A 52 6.90 10.87 15.01
C ASN A 52 5.95 9.90 15.73
N ARG A 53 6.30 8.61 15.71
CA ARG A 53 5.48 7.52 16.25
C ARG A 53 5.66 7.31 17.76
N GLU A 54 6.67 7.92 18.35
CA GLU A 54 7.07 7.70 19.74
C GLU A 54 6.22 8.49 20.75
N GLN A 55 5.42 9.47 20.30
CA GLN A 55 4.68 10.37 21.18
C GLN A 55 3.32 10.77 20.61
N PHE A 56 2.25 10.13 21.08
CA PHE A 56 0.89 10.67 20.96
C PHE A 56 0.01 10.18 22.12
N ALA A 57 -0.93 11.02 22.53
CA ALA A 57 -1.74 10.78 23.71
C ALA A 57 -3.00 9.98 23.35
N GLY A 58 -3.03 8.70 23.74
CA GLY A 58 -4.18 7.84 23.57
C GLY A 58 -4.44 7.39 22.12
N ASN A 59 -5.55 6.68 21.91
CA ASN A 59 -5.89 6.14 20.61
C ASN A 59 -6.65 7.17 19.77
N LEU A 60 -6.26 7.31 18.50
CA LEU A 60 -6.89 8.23 17.55
C LEU A 60 -7.52 7.43 16.40
N ASN A 61 -8.82 7.59 16.19
CA ASN A 61 -9.59 6.76 15.27
C ASN A 61 -10.28 7.62 14.20
N TYR A 62 -10.01 7.34 12.93
CA TYR A 62 -10.53 8.11 11.81
C TYR A 62 -11.25 7.21 10.80
N GLN A 63 -12.35 7.71 10.27
CA GLN A 63 -12.88 7.21 9.00
C GLN A 63 -12.15 7.94 7.89
N VAL A 64 -11.46 7.20 7.02
CA VAL A 64 -10.63 7.72 5.93
C VAL A 64 -11.19 7.27 4.59
N SER A 65 -11.39 8.23 3.68
CA SER A 65 -11.93 8.00 2.35
C SER A 65 -10.81 8.02 1.32
N VAL A 66 -10.75 6.99 0.48
CA VAL A 66 -9.62 6.74 -0.41
C VAL A 66 -10.12 6.43 -1.82
N GLY A 67 -9.51 7.05 -2.84
CA GLY A 67 -9.79 6.75 -4.24
C GLY A 67 -9.22 5.39 -4.67
N ARG A 68 -9.61 4.92 -5.86
CA ARG A 68 -9.13 3.65 -6.46
C ARG A 68 -7.61 3.58 -6.65
N ASP A 69 -6.99 4.74 -6.81
CA ASP A 69 -5.55 4.94 -6.97
C ASP A 69 -4.78 4.95 -5.63
N GLY A 70 -5.49 4.92 -4.50
CA GLY A 70 -4.91 5.05 -3.17
C GLY A 70 -4.73 6.50 -2.69
N ALA A 71 -5.28 7.49 -3.40
CA ALA A 71 -5.30 8.87 -2.95
C ALA A 71 -6.23 9.06 -1.74
N ILE A 72 -5.73 9.68 -0.66
CA ILE A 72 -6.56 10.02 0.50
C ILE A 72 -7.35 11.28 0.15
N LEU A 73 -8.67 11.14 0.00
CA LEU A 73 -9.56 12.25 -0.38
C LEU A 73 -9.97 13.08 0.84
N GLY A 74 -10.12 12.43 1.99
CA GLY A 74 -10.50 13.09 3.23
C GLY A 74 -10.55 12.12 4.41
N TYR A 75 -10.71 12.68 5.60
CA TYR A 75 -10.91 11.91 6.82
C TYR A 75 -11.84 12.66 7.78
N LYS A 76 -12.46 11.91 8.69
CA LYS A 76 -13.21 12.48 9.82
C LYS A 76 -12.95 11.68 11.09
N PRO A 77 -12.90 12.35 12.26
CA PRO A 77 -12.74 11.65 13.54
C PRO A 77 -13.96 10.76 13.81
N VAL A 78 -13.70 9.54 14.28
CA VAL A 78 -14.72 8.66 14.85
C VAL A 78 -15.04 9.14 16.26
N LYS A 79 -16.30 8.96 16.70
CA LYS A 79 -16.77 9.36 18.05
C LYS A 79 -15.77 8.95 19.13
N GLY A 80 -15.37 9.92 19.96
CA GLY A 80 -14.39 9.73 21.03
C GLY A 80 -12.96 10.12 20.66
N THR A 81 -12.68 10.43 19.39
CA THR A 81 -11.38 10.97 18.96
C THR A 81 -11.31 12.46 19.26
N PRO A 82 -10.23 12.96 19.90
CA PRO A 82 -10.02 14.40 20.13
C PRO A 82 -10.03 15.20 18.83
N LEU A 83 -10.58 16.42 18.87
CA LEU A 83 -10.71 17.28 17.68
C LEU A 83 -9.35 17.70 17.11
N ASP A 84 -8.38 17.95 17.98
CA ASP A 84 -6.98 18.29 17.70
C ASP A 84 -6.10 17.05 17.47
N GLY A 85 -6.66 15.84 17.64
CA GLY A 85 -5.91 14.60 17.48
C GLY A 85 -5.29 14.44 16.08
N ALA A 86 -5.87 15.07 15.05
CA ALA A 86 -5.38 14.92 13.68
C ALA A 86 -3.98 15.53 13.50
N GLU A 87 -3.63 16.54 14.31
CA GLU A 87 -2.32 17.20 14.32
C GLU A 87 -1.19 16.27 14.79
N GLN A 88 -1.53 15.16 15.47
CA GLN A 88 -0.59 14.13 15.91
C GLN A 88 -0.43 12.99 14.88
N THR A 89 -1.09 13.10 13.73
CA THR A 89 -1.08 12.07 12.67
C THR A 89 -0.56 12.66 11.36
N PRO A 90 -0.05 11.84 10.43
CA PRO A 90 0.32 12.32 9.10
C PRO A 90 -0.89 12.58 8.19
N LEU A 91 -2.13 12.32 8.62
CA LEU A 91 -3.32 12.43 7.77
C LEU A 91 -3.48 13.81 7.10
N PRO A 92 -3.28 14.96 7.79
CA PRO A 92 -3.41 16.28 7.17
C PRO A 92 -2.47 16.48 5.98
N GLU A 93 -1.26 15.94 6.06
CA GLU A 93 -0.22 16.10 5.03
C GLU A 93 -0.41 15.17 3.84
N LEU A 94 -1.16 14.08 4.03
CA LEU A 94 -1.38 13.06 3.02
C LEU A 94 -2.61 13.31 2.15
N LEU A 95 -3.41 14.35 2.45
CA LEU A 95 -4.59 14.70 1.66
C LEU A 95 -4.23 14.95 0.20
N TYR A 96 -5.06 14.41 -0.68
CA TYR A 96 -4.96 14.66 -2.11
C TYR A 96 -5.09 16.16 -2.40
N THR A 97 -4.14 16.67 -3.16
CA THR A 97 -4.12 18.06 -3.61
C THR A 97 -4.40 18.08 -5.10
N LYS A 98 -5.45 18.82 -5.51
CA LYS A 98 -5.82 18.89 -6.92
C LYS A 98 -4.75 19.65 -7.70
N THR A 99 -4.34 19.09 -8.83
CA THR A 99 -3.74 19.85 -9.92
C THR A 99 -4.84 20.08 -10.95
N THR A 100 -5.31 21.33 -11.03
CA THR A 100 -6.27 21.88 -12.02
C THR A 100 -7.38 20.95 -12.55
N GLY A 101 -8.60 21.13 -12.05
CA GLY A 101 -9.83 20.95 -12.84
C GLY A 101 -10.58 19.62 -12.77
N ASN A 102 -9.98 18.50 -12.38
CA ASN A 102 -10.69 17.22 -12.31
C ASN A 102 -10.78 16.71 -10.86
N ILE A 103 -11.90 17.00 -10.21
CA ILE A 103 -12.49 16.01 -9.31
C ILE A 103 -13.42 15.22 -10.23
N ALA A 104 -13.08 13.98 -10.55
CA ALA A 104 -14.08 13.08 -11.09
C ALA A 104 -15.08 12.81 -9.97
N THR A 105 -16.13 13.64 -9.86
CA THR A 105 -17.19 13.56 -8.83
C THR A 105 -18.06 12.30 -8.94
N GLN A 106 -17.54 11.23 -9.53
CA GLN A 106 -18.20 9.94 -9.75
C GLN A 106 -17.24 8.74 -9.58
N GLU A 107 -15.95 8.96 -9.27
CA GLU A 107 -15.06 7.83 -9.04
C GLU A 107 -15.45 7.09 -7.75
N PRO A 108 -15.51 5.74 -7.76
CA PRO A 108 -15.77 4.98 -6.56
C PRO A 108 -14.71 5.24 -5.48
N ILE A 109 -15.15 5.29 -4.23
CA ILE A 109 -14.28 5.50 -3.07
C ILE A 109 -14.36 4.33 -2.10
N ALA A 110 -13.22 3.98 -1.51
CA ALA A 110 -13.15 3.04 -0.41
C ALA A 110 -13.19 3.79 0.93
N GLN A 111 -13.85 3.21 1.93
CA GLN A 111 -13.88 3.73 3.29
C GLN A 111 -13.09 2.80 4.20
N PHE A 112 -12.16 3.37 4.97
CA PHE A 112 -11.36 2.63 5.94
C PHE A 112 -11.52 3.22 7.34
N GLN A 113 -11.52 2.36 8.34
CA GLN A 113 -11.20 2.75 9.71
C GLN A 113 -9.67 2.73 9.84
N VAL A 114 -9.09 3.86 10.27
CA VAL A 114 -7.66 4.02 10.53
C VAL A 114 -7.49 4.36 12.00
N LEU A 115 -6.83 3.45 12.72
CA LEU A 115 -6.60 3.56 14.15
C LEU A 115 -5.10 3.69 14.42
N PHE A 116 -4.73 4.84 14.98
CA PHE A 116 -3.40 5.10 15.54
C PHE A 116 -3.47 4.75 17.03
N LYS A 117 -2.78 3.69 17.44
CA LYS A 117 -2.80 3.20 18.84
C LYS A 117 -1.49 3.48 19.54
N GLN A 118 -1.57 3.98 20.76
CA GLN A 118 -0.41 4.11 21.61
C GLN A 118 0.18 2.71 21.87
N GLY A 119 1.42 2.47 21.44
CA GLY A 119 2.17 1.27 21.79
C GLY A 119 3.11 1.51 22.97
N GLU A 120 3.82 0.46 23.39
CA GLU A 120 4.78 0.52 24.50
C GLU A 120 6.02 1.36 24.15
N ASP A 121 6.56 1.18 22.93
CA ASP A 121 7.74 1.90 22.43
C ASP A 121 7.43 2.78 21.19
N GLU A 122 6.50 2.34 20.33
CA GLU A 122 6.11 3.05 19.11
C GLU A 122 4.60 2.93 18.83
N GLY A 123 4.04 3.92 18.13
CA GLY A 123 2.66 3.90 17.65
C GLY A 123 2.33 2.75 16.72
N ILE A 124 1.23 2.06 16.96
CA ILE A 124 0.74 0.96 16.12
C ILE A 124 -0.31 1.51 15.15
N LEU A 125 -0.17 1.19 13.86
CA LEU A 125 -1.15 1.52 12.82
C LEU A 125 -2.04 0.30 12.53
N GLU A 126 -3.34 0.44 12.75
CA GLU A 126 -4.34 -0.55 12.34
C GLU A 126 -5.25 0.06 11.27
N ILE A 127 -5.47 -0.67 10.17
CA ILE A 127 -6.33 -0.24 9.07
C ILE A 127 -7.25 -1.40 8.70
N SER A 128 -8.55 -1.14 8.67
CA SER A 128 -9.58 -2.10 8.25
C SER A 128 -10.60 -1.43 7.33
N PRO A 129 -11.20 -2.15 6.36
CA PRO A 129 -12.34 -1.61 5.63
C PRO A 129 -13.46 -1.24 6.61
N TRP A 130 -14.13 -0.12 6.37
CA TRP A 130 -15.15 0.42 7.28
C TRP A 130 -16.27 -0.57 7.55
N ASN A 131 -16.72 -1.25 6.50
CA ASN A 131 -17.76 -2.28 6.56
C ASN A 131 -17.18 -3.71 6.66
N GLY A 132 -15.87 -3.85 6.87
CA GLY A 132 -15.17 -5.14 6.77
C GLY A 132 -15.08 -5.68 5.33
N TYR A 133 -14.53 -6.88 5.18
CA TYR A 133 -14.45 -7.57 3.89
C TYR A 133 -15.73 -8.36 3.62
N MET A 134 -16.36 -8.10 2.47
CA MET A 134 -17.52 -8.86 2.00
C MET A 134 -17.06 -9.86 0.93
N GLY A 135 -16.77 -11.09 1.36
CA GLY A 135 -16.34 -12.18 0.47
C GLY A 135 -14.86 -12.50 0.52
N LYS A 136 -14.39 -13.30 -0.45
CA LYS A 136 -13.02 -13.82 -0.47
C LYS A 136 -12.08 -12.84 -1.15
N ILE A 137 -11.00 -12.50 -0.46
CA ILE A 137 -9.87 -11.74 -1.02
C ILE A 137 -9.11 -12.65 -1.98
N THR A 138 -8.86 -12.16 -3.20
CA THR A 138 -8.04 -12.85 -4.21
C THR A 138 -6.75 -12.06 -4.48
N LEU A 139 -5.91 -12.55 -5.39
CA LEU A 139 -4.68 -11.85 -5.80
C LEU A 139 -4.84 -11.08 -7.12
N GLY A 140 -6.03 -11.10 -7.72
CA GLY A 140 -6.26 -10.69 -9.11
C GLY A 140 -6.10 -11.87 -10.08
N PRO A 141 -5.94 -11.63 -11.39
CA PRO A 141 -5.65 -12.68 -12.36
C PRO A 141 -4.33 -13.40 -12.03
N GLU A 142 -4.32 -14.73 -12.08
CA GLU A 142 -3.16 -15.56 -11.69
C GLU A 142 -2.62 -16.38 -12.88
N ILE A 143 -1.30 -16.50 -12.96
CA ILE A 143 -0.64 -17.48 -13.83
C ILE A 143 -0.73 -18.86 -13.17
N THR A 144 -1.32 -19.83 -13.85
CA THR A 144 -1.56 -21.18 -13.31
C THR A 144 -0.72 -22.27 -14.01
N ASP A 145 -0.08 -21.96 -15.14
CA ASP A 145 0.77 -22.91 -15.85
C ASP A 145 2.03 -23.23 -15.03
N ILE A 146 2.23 -24.51 -14.71
CA ILE A 146 3.30 -24.98 -13.83
C ILE A 146 4.68 -24.79 -14.48
N ALA A 147 4.81 -24.98 -15.80
CA ALA A 147 6.07 -24.80 -16.50
C ALA A 147 6.48 -23.32 -16.47
N VAL A 148 5.52 -22.41 -16.70
CA VAL A 148 5.73 -20.96 -16.58
C VAL A 148 6.11 -20.58 -15.14
N ILE A 149 5.40 -21.09 -14.13
CA ILE A 149 5.71 -20.80 -12.72
C ILE A 149 7.13 -21.25 -12.34
N ASN A 150 7.57 -22.42 -12.82
CA ASN A 150 8.91 -22.94 -12.54
C ASN A 150 10.01 -22.10 -13.20
N ASP A 151 9.79 -21.65 -14.44
CA ASP A 151 10.71 -20.73 -15.12
C ASP A 151 10.78 -19.38 -14.38
N LEU A 152 9.62 -18.81 -14.03
CA LEU A 152 9.54 -17.57 -13.26
C LEU A 152 10.24 -17.65 -11.90
N LYS A 153 10.13 -18.78 -11.19
CA LYS A 153 10.86 -19.02 -9.93
C LYS A 153 12.37 -18.77 -10.11
N GLY A 154 12.96 -19.31 -11.18
CA GLY A 154 14.37 -19.14 -11.50
C GLY A 154 14.73 -17.68 -11.79
N LYS A 155 13.96 -17.02 -12.66
CA LYS A 155 14.14 -15.61 -13.04
C LYS A 155 14.08 -14.67 -11.82
N VAL A 156 13.07 -14.84 -10.97
CA VAL A 156 12.86 -14.01 -9.77
C VAL A 156 13.98 -14.23 -8.76
N SER A 157 14.36 -15.48 -8.53
CA SER A 157 15.48 -15.82 -7.62
C SER A 157 16.77 -15.13 -8.06
N GLN A 158 17.10 -15.20 -9.36
CA GLN A 158 18.30 -14.58 -9.89
C GLN A 158 18.25 -13.05 -9.75
N LYS A 159 17.14 -12.43 -10.18
CA LYS A 159 16.96 -10.98 -10.13
C LYS A 159 17.08 -10.40 -8.71
N ILE A 160 16.52 -11.09 -7.71
CA ILE A 160 16.64 -10.66 -6.31
C ILE A 160 18.09 -10.82 -5.83
N ARG A 161 18.75 -11.96 -6.12
CA ARG A 161 20.16 -12.18 -5.72
C ARG A 161 21.11 -11.16 -6.31
N ASP A 162 20.95 -10.82 -7.59
CA ASP A 162 21.78 -9.81 -8.27
C ASP A 162 21.64 -8.42 -7.63
N SER A 163 20.52 -8.20 -6.93
CA SER A 163 20.21 -6.94 -6.26
C SER A 163 20.32 -7.02 -4.75
N TRP A 164 20.71 -8.14 -4.16
CA TRP A 164 20.78 -8.25 -2.70
C TRP A 164 22.23 -8.26 -2.25
N ASN A 165 22.58 -7.30 -1.39
CA ASN A 165 23.91 -7.18 -0.80
C ASN A 165 24.21 -8.24 0.29
N LYS A 166 23.25 -9.15 0.58
CA LYS A 166 23.36 -10.29 1.51
C LYS A 166 23.77 -9.91 2.94
N THR A 167 23.61 -8.65 3.33
CA THR A 167 23.79 -8.20 4.70
C THR A 167 22.44 -8.28 5.41
N SER A 168 22.40 -8.89 6.59
CA SER A 168 21.19 -8.99 7.42
C SER A 168 21.47 -8.35 8.78
N SER A 169 20.80 -7.23 9.09
CA SER A 169 20.72 -6.69 10.46
C SER A 169 19.44 -7.09 11.18
N TYR A 170 18.49 -7.69 10.46
CA TYR A 170 17.23 -8.15 11.01
C TYR A 170 17.36 -9.40 11.92
N PRO A 171 16.59 -9.49 13.01
CA PRO A 171 16.71 -10.57 14.00
C PRO A 171 16.03 -11.88 13.60
N LYS A 172 15.20 -11.89 12.54
CA LYS A 172 14.43 -13.05 12.06
C LYS A 172 14.27 -13.01 10.54
N ASP A 173 14.05 -14.18 9.94
CA ASP A 173 13.82 -14.30 8.50
C ASP A 173 12.65 -13.42 8.03
N LEU A 174 12.84 -12.68 6.94
CA LEU A 174 11.83 -11.78 6.38
C LEU A 174 11.07 -12.49 5.25
N THR A 175 9.75 -12.64 5.40
CA THR A 175 8.86 -13.33 4.46
C THR A 175 7.96 -12.36 3.68
N TYR A 176 7.97 -12.50 2.35
CA TYR A 176 7.15 -11.69 1.44
C TYR A 176 6.36 -12.56 0.47
N ARG A 177 5.17 -12.08 0.05
CA ARG A 177 4.56 -12.46 -1.23
C ARG A 177 5.09 -11.52 -2.29
N VAL A 178 5.62 -12.06 -3.38
CA VAL A 178 6.12 -11.31 -4.55
C VAL A 178 5.29 -11.72 -5.77
N ALA A 179 4.74 -10.74 -6.48
CA ALA A 179 3.91 -10.94 -7.66
C ALA A 179 4.66 -10.54 -8.93
N VAL A 180 4.62 -11.39 -9.94
CA VAL A 180 5.56 -11.35 -11.07
C VAL A 180 4.80 -11.59 -12.36
N THR A 181 5.05 -10.75 -13.36
CA THR A 181 4.54 -10.91 -14.73
C THR A 181 5.12 -12.14 -15.42
N GLU A 182 4.54 -12.57 -16.54
CA GLU A 182 5.05 -13.66 -17.38
C GLU A 182 6.49 -13.42 -17.89
N GLU A 183 6.89 -12.15 -18.02
CA GLU A 183 8.25 -11.76 -18.41
C GLU A 183 9.27 -11.78 -17.24
N GLY A 184 8.86 -12.13 -16.03
CA GLY A 184 9.75 -12.13 -14.84
C GLY A 184 9.93 -10.74 -14.21
N ILE A 185 9.09 -9.77 -14.56
CA ILE A 185 9.09 -8.44 -13.93
C ILE A 185 8.29 -8.51 -12.63
N ILE A 186 8.91 -8.12 -11.51
CA ILE A 186 8.25 -7.99 -10.21
C ILE A 186 7.33 -6.76 -10.29
N ALA A 187 6.03 -6.98 -10.13
CA ALA A 187 5.02 -5.93 -10.24
C ALA A 187 4.52 -5.45 -8.87
N ASP A 188 4.46 -6.34 -7.88
CA ASP A 188 4.00 -6.03 -6.53
C ASP A 188 4.71 -6.90 -5.49
N TYR A 189 4.75 -6.45 -4.25
CA TYR A 189 5.19 -7.23 -3.11
C TYR A 189 4.48 -6.84 -1.81
N GLU A 190 4.37 -7.80 -0.92
CA GLU A 190 3.69 -7.70 0.37
C GLU A 190 4.52 -8.37 1.46
N ALA A 191 4.82 -7.63 2.53
CA ALA A 191 5.33 -8.21 3.76
C ALA A 191 4.23 -9.06 4.42
N ILE A 192 4.58 -10.29 4.84
CA ILE A 192 3.62 -11.22 5.43
C ILE A 192 3.44 -11.00 6.95
N ASP A 193 4.47 -10.48 7.60
CA ASP A 193 4.52 -10.24 9.04
C ASP A 193 5.13 -8.86 9.36
N LYS A 194 5.09 -8.49 10.65
CA LYS A 194 5.60 -7.19 11.13
C LYS A 194 7.09 -7.06 10.88
N GLU A 195 7.89 -8.10 11.15
CA GLU A 195 9.33 -8.07 10.95
C GLU A 195 9.69 -7.79 9.47
N SER A 196 9.01 -8.46 8.54
CA SER A 196 9.16 -8.23 7.10
C SER A 196 8.74 -6.82 6.68
N TRP A 197 7.83 -6.19 7.43
CA TRP A 197 7.47 -4.81 7.18
C TRP A 197 8.53 -3.84 7.70
N ASP A 198 8.91 -3.97 8.97
CA ASP A 198 9.83 -3.09 9.68
C ASP A 198 11.21 -3.07 9.01
N TYR A 199 11.68 -4.22 8.52
CA TYR A 199 12.97 -4.37 7.83
C TYR A 199 12.85 -4.35 6.30
N SER A 200 11.72 -3.91 5.74
CA SER A 200 11.48 -3.92 4.29
C SER A 200 12.53 -3.16 3.47
N GLN A 201 13.10 -2.10 4.04
CA GLN A 201 14.16 -1.29 3.43
C GLN A 201 15.50 -2.01 3.31
N GLU A 202 15.73 -3.07 4.09
CA GLU A 202 16.95 -3.90 3.97
C GLU A 202 16.86 -4.90 2.80
N THR A 203 15.68 -5.03 2.18
CA THR A 203 15.48 -5.91 1.02
C THR A 203 15.52 -5.12 -0.29
N PRO A 204 15.90 -5.73 -1.42
CA PRO A 204 15.87 -5.05 -2.71
C PRO A 204 14.48 -4.96 -3.33
N LEU A 205 13.40 -5.39 -2.66
CA LEU A 205 12.08 -5.51 -3.30
C LEU A 205 11.53 -4.16 -3.76
N GLU A 206 11.60 -3.13 -2.92
CA GLU A 206 11.11 -1.78 -3.23
C GLU A 206 11.77 -1.17 -4.48
N ARG A 207 13.07 -1.41 -4.67
CA ARG A 207 13.80 -0.91 -5.84
C ARG A 207 13.61 -1.77 -7.10
N LEU A 208 13.05 -2.97 -6.96
CA LEU A 208 12.86 -3.93 -8.07
C LEU A 208 11.46 -3.89 -8.68
N ILE A 209 10.48 -3.35 -7.96
CA ILE A 209 9.08 -3.35 -8.42
C ILE A 209 8.86 -2.40 -9.60
N LYS A 210 8.02 -2.85 -10.54
CA LYS A 210 7.53 -2.06 -11.67
C LYS A 210 6.03 -2.30 -11.83
N PRO A 211 5.18 -1.63 -11.04
CA PRO A 211 3.73 -1.90 -10.99
C PRO A 211 3.05 -1.78 -12.36
N ALA A 212 3.45 -0.79 -13.16
CA ALA A 212 2.93 -0.56 -14.51
C ALA A 212 3.08 -1.77 -15.45
N ALA A 213 4.05 -2.67 -15.22
CA ALA A 213 4.21 -3.89 -16.03
C ALA A 213 2.97 -4.80 -15.96
N ALA A 214 2.26 -4.77 -14.83
CA ALA A 214 1.02 -5.50 -14.58
C ALA A 214 -0.25 -4.65 -14.76
N GLY A 215 -0.13 -3.43 -15.28
CA GLY A 215 -1.25 -2.49 -15.42
C GLY A 215 -1.75 -1.91 -14.09
N ILE A 216 -0.95 -1.96 -13.02
CA ILE A 216 -1.31 -1.37 -11.72
C ILE A 216 -1.10 0.15 -11.79
N GLY A 217 -2.11 0.92 -11.39
CA GLY A 217 -2.02 2.38 -11.27
C GLY A 217 -1.99 3.14 -12.61
N GLY A 218 -2.47 2.53 -13.69
CA GLY A 218 -2.74 3.24 -14.95
C GLY A 218 -4.01 4.10 -14.87
N GLU A 219 -4.16 5.04 -15.80
CA GLU A 219 -5.34 5.93 -15.86
C GLU A 219 -6.65 5.14 -15.95
N GLY A 220 -7.60 5.42 -15.07
CA GLY A 220 -8.88 4.69 -14.98
C GLY A 220 -8.77 3.25 -14.43
N THR A 221 -7.56 2.80 -14.06
CA THR A 221 -7.33 1.49 -13.42
C THR A 221 -6.95 1.68 -11.96
N GLY A 222 -7.47 0.81 -11.08
CA GLY A 222 -7.13 0.84 -9.67
C GLY A 222 -5.78 0.19 -9.36
N LEU A 223 -5.61 -0.17 -8.09
CA LEU A 223 -4.39 -0.83 -7.59
C LEU A 223 -4.36 -2.35 -7.83
N VAL A 224 -5.46 -2.93 -8.35
CA VAL A 224 -5.54 -4.36 -8.67
C VAL A 224 -4.80 -4.63 -9.99
N PRO A 225 -3.95 -5.68 -10.08
CA PRO A 225 -3.31 -6.08 -11.32
C PRO A 225 -4.32 -6.37 -12.44
N GLN A 226 -4.02 -5.90 -13.65
CA GLN A 226 -4.84 -6.12 -14.85
C GLN A 226 -4.35 -7.29 -15.71
N LYS A 227 -3.16 -7.81 -15.41
CA LYS A 227 -2.55 -8.96 -16.09
C LYS A 227 -2.38 -10.13 -15.13
N PRO A 228 -2.39 -11.39 -15.62
CA PRO A 228 -2.05 -12.56 -14.82
C PRO A 228 -0.66 -12.44 -14.19
N LEU A 229 -0.56 -12.73 -12.89
CA LEU A 229 0.71 -12.75 -12.17
C LEU A 229 1.02 -14.13 -11.58
N GLY A 230 2.28 -14.52 -11.62
CA GLY A 230 2.83 -15.59 -10.81
C GLY A 230 3.17 -15.06 -9.41
N HIS A 231 2.79 -15.79 -8.38
CA HIS A 231 3.02 -15.40 -7.00
C HIS A 231 4.07 -16.30 -6.34
N PHE A 232 4.98 -15.70 -5.59
CA PHE A 232 6.09 -16.40 -4.92
C PHE A 232 6.18 -16.01 -3.45
N ARG A 233 6.39 -16.99 -2.58
CA ARG A 233 6.88 -16.76 -1.23
C ARG A 233 8.38 -16.56 -1.33
N VAL A 234 8.85 -15.39 -0.92
CA VAL A 234 10.26 -15.03 -0.88
C VAL A 234 10.68 -14.85 0.57
N VAL A 235 11.72 -15.55 0.99
CA VAL A 235 12.26 -15.48 2.35
C VAL A 235 13.72 -15.05 2.29
N PHE A 236 14.02 -13.91 2.90
CA PHE A 236 15.37 -13.43 3.15
C PHE A 236 15.82 -13.97 4.50
N LYS A 237 16.68 -14.98 4.50
CA LYS A 237 17.11 -15.63 5.74
C LYS A 237 18.17 -14.83 6.45
N THR A 238 18.23 -14.98 7.78
CA THR A 238 19.26 -14.36 8.64
C THR A 238 20.69 -14.81 8.31
N ASN A 239 20.87 -15.97 7.69
CA ASN A 239 22.16 -16.49 7.24
C ASN A 239 22.58 -16.00 5.84
N GLY A 240 21.85 -15.05 5.25
CA GLY A 240 22.13 -14.51 3.90
C GLY A 240 21.67 -15.40 2.74
N GLU A 241 20.93 -16.48 3.00
CA GLU A 241 20.28 -17.28 1.96
C GLU A 241 18.96 -16.65 1.49
N LEU A 242 18.62 -16.89 0.21
CA LEU A 242 17.34 -16.52 -0.38
C LEU A 242 16.56 -17.80 -0.73
N ASP A 243 15.40 -17.99 -0.11
CA ASP A 243 14.43 -19.01 -0.48
C ASP A 243 13.29 -18.39 -1.30
N VAL A 244 12.99 -19.01 -2.45
CA VAL A 244 11.91 -18.61 -3.34
C VAL A 244 11.11 -19.85 -3.69
N SER A 245 9.82 -19.83 -3.38
CA SER A 245 8.90 -20.94 -3.65
C SER A 245 7.58 -20.42 -4.22
N PRO A 246 6.86 -21.19 -5.06
CA PRO A 246 5.53 -20.78 -5.51
C PRO A 246 4.62 -20.49 -4.31
N TYR A 247 3.95 -19.33 -4.33
CA TYR A 247 2.95 -18.96 -3.35
C TYR A 247 1.62 -19.55 -3.77
N ARG A 248 1.11 -20.51 -3.00
CA ARG A 248 -0.25 -21.00 -3.18
C ARG A 248 -1.14 -20.26 -2.20
N SER A 249 -2.12 -19.52 -2.69
CA SER A 249 -3.21 -19.05 -1.84
C SER A 249 -3.86 -20.29 -1.20
N LYS A 250 -4.06 -20.28 0.12
CA LYS A 250 -4.85 -21.33 0.76
C LYS A 250 -6.27 -21.21 0.20
N GLN A 251 -6.74 -22.27 -0.46
CA GLN A 251 -8.09 -22.31 -1.03
C GLN A 251 -9.15 -22.31 0.07
#